data_AF-A0A934R8B2-F1
#
_entry.id   AF-A0A934R8B2-F1
#
_cell.length_a   1.000
_cell.length_b   1.000
_cell.length_c   1.000
_cell.angle_alpha   90.00
_cell.angle_beta   90.00
_cell.angle_gamma   90.00
#
_symmetry.space_group_name_H-M   'P 1'
#
loop_
_entity.id
_entity.type
_entity.pdbx_description
1 polymer ?
#
loop_
_entity_poly.entity_id
_entity_poly.type
_entity_poly.pdbx_seq_one_letter_code
_entity_poly.pdbx_strand_id
1 'polypeptide(L)'
;MSPDQVRVVFERVAYQMVVAGWLRRYAFTAGVGHELTWRTEGAQKAMLLRDLGEKYRLSEDDLSPLYFQMACKGMGLPDGVSFPAIDIEVSAFWLLCVGELGLEGDGDGLLALVHIVTGWGPDAPSSGKRVE
;
A
#
# COMPACT_ATOMS: atom_id res chain seq x y z
N MET A 1 -16.24 3.36 5.48
CA MET A 1 -16.55 2.22 4.59
C MET A 1 -17.13 1.06 5.38
N SER A 2 -18.00 0.24 4.77
CA SER A 2 -18.41 -1.04 5.35
C SER A 2 -17.28 -2.09 5.22
N PRO A 3 -17.28 -3.17 6.01
CA PRO A 3 -16.29 -4.25 5.87
C PRO A 3 -16.24 -4.85 4.46
N ASP A 4 -17.39 -4.98 3.80
CA ASP A 4 -17.46 -5.46 2.42
C ASP A 4 -16.81 -4.49 1.42
N GLN A 5 -16.98 -3.18 1.62
CA GLN A 5 -16.32 -2.17 0.78
C GLN A 5 -14.80 -2.22 0.95
N VAL A 6 -14.32 -2.34 2.18
CA VAL A 6 -12.88 -2.48 2.47
C VAL A 6 -12.32 -3.73 1.78
N ARG A 7 -13.02 -4.87 1.85
CA ARG A 7 -12.62 -6.10 1.15
C ARG A 7 -12.54 -5.88 -0.35
N VAL A 8 -13.53 -5.24 -0.97
CA VAL A 8 -13.55 -5.00 -2.43
C VAL A 8 -12.36 -4.16 -2.87
N VAL A 9 -12.04 -3.08 -2.14
CA VAL A 9 -10.88 -2.23 -2.46
C VAL A 9 -9.58 -3.01 -2.26
N PHE A 10 -9.44 -3.77 -1.17
CA PHE A 10 -8.28 -4.61 -0.93
C PHE A 10 -8.07 -5.62 -2.06
N GLU A 11 -9.11 -6.38 -2.41
CA GLU A 11 -9.03 -7.41 -3.47
C GLU A 11 -8.71 -6.80 -4.83
N ARG A 12 -9.22 -5.60 -5.13
CA ARG A 12 -8.86 -4.84 -6.33
C ARG A 12 -7.36 -4.53 -6.36
N VAL A 13 -6.80 -3.97 -5.28
CA VAL A 13 -5.38 -3.63 -5.20
C VAL A 13 -4.52 -4.89 -5.23
N ALA A 14 -4.87 -5.94 -4.49
CA ALA A 14 -4.16 -7.21 -4.53
C ALA A 14 -4.17 -7.84 -5.93
N TYR A 15 -5.28 -7.74 -6.66
CA TYR A 15 -5.35 -8.15 -8.06
C TYR A 15 -4.43 -7.33 -8.95
N GLN A 16 -4.41 -6.00 -8.82
CA GLN A 16 -3.48 -5.11 -9.55
C GLN A 16 -2.02 -5.48 -9.25
N MET A 17 -1.69 -5.83 -8.00
CA MET A 17 -0.36 -6.30 -7.62
C MET A 17 0.01 -7.65 -8.24
N VAL A 18 -0.96 -8.55 -8.47
CA VAL A 18 -0.72 -9.78 -9.25
C VAL A 18 -0.42 -9.43 -10.71
N VAL A 19 -1.22 -8.55 -11.32
CA VAL A 19 -1.04 -8.11 -12.71
C VAL A 19 0.30 -7.41 -12.92
N ALA A 20 0.70 -6.54 -11.99
CA ALA A 20 1.99 -5.84 -12.00
C ALA A 20 3.18 -6.76 -11.66
N GLY A 21 2.95 -8.04 -11.35
CA GLY A 21 4.04 -8.98 -11.04
C GLY A 21 4.67 -8.78 -9.66
N TRP A 22 3.97 -8.13 -8.73
CA TRP A 22 4.41 -8.02 -7.34
C TRP A 22 4.01 -9.25 -6.53
N LEU A 23 2.80 -9.75 -6.76
CA LEU A 23 2.27 -10.96 -6.13
C LEU A 23 2.29 -12.14 -7.11
N ARG A 24 2.44 -13.36 -6.56
CA ARG A 24 2.13 -14.60 -7.28
C ARG A 24 0.64 -14.89 -7.24
N ARG A 25 0.02 -14.68 -6.08
CA ARG A 25 -1.41 -14.89 -5.81
C ARG A 25 -1.80 -14.23 -4.48
N TYR A 26 -3.11 -14.08 -4.26
CA TYR A 26 -3.72 -13.71 -2.99
C TYR A 26 -4.92 -14.62 -2.70
N ALA A 27 -5.27 -14.79 -1.43
CA ALA A 27 -6.47 -15.51 -0.99
C ALA A 27 -7.10 -14.81 0.21
N PHE A 28 -8.42 -14.97 0.37
CA PHE A 28 -9.15 -14.54 1.56
C PHE A 28 -9.82 -15.76 2.20
N THR A 29 -9.57 -15.95 3.49
CA THR A 29 -10.20 -16.99 4.29
C THR A 29 -10.99 -16.33 5.42
N ALA A 30 -12.30 -16.55 5.43
CA ALA A 30 -13.18 -16.01 6.46
C ALA A 30 -12.70 -16.43 7.87
N GLY A 31 -12.57 -15.46 8.78
CA GLY A 31 -12.08 -15.69 10.15
C GLY A 31 -10.56 -15.81 10.29
N VAL A 32 -9.80 -15.86 9.19
CA VAL A 32 -8.32 -15.91 9.20
C VAL A 32 -7.72 -14.63 8.59
N GLY A 33 -8.36 -14.08 7.55
CA GLY A 33 -7.94 -12.86 6.88
C GLY A 33 -7.37 -13.10 5.49
N HIS A 34 -6.51 -12.19 5.04
CA HIS A 34 -5.87 -12.23 3.73
C HIS A 34 -4.51 -12.92 3.78
N GLU A 35 -4.25 -13.81 2.83
CA GLU A 35 -2.95 -14.42 2.58
C GLU A 35 -2.39 -13.87 1.27
N LEU A 36 -1.18 -13.31 1.31
CA LEU A 36 -0.47 -12.78 0.15
C LEU A 36 0.78 -13.61 -0.12
N THR A 37 0.91 -14.12 -1.35
CA THR A 37 2.14 -14.79 -1.79
C THR A 37 2.94 -13.84 -2.67
N TRP A 38 4.06 -13.34 -2.15
CA TRP A 38 4.89 -12.34 -2.82
C TRP A 38 5.85 -12.94 -3.87
N ARG A 39 6.18 -12.16 -4.89
CA ARG A 39 7.39 -12.35 -5.71
C ARG A 39 8.52 -11.54 -5.09
N THR A 40 9.77 -11.92 -5.38
CA THR A 40 10.95 -11.27 -4.78
C THR A 40 10.98 -9.75 -5.02
N GLU A 41 10.77 -9.32 -6.26
CA GLU A 41 10.77 -7.88 -6.60
C GLU A 41 9.60 -7.13 -5.94
N GLY A 42 8.40 -7.73 -5.92
CA GLY A 42 7.24 -7.17 -5.24
C GLY A 42 7.44 -7.05 -3.74
N ALA A 43 8.11 -8.03 -3.11
CA ALA A 43 8.43 -7.98 -1.69
C ALA A 43 9.38 -6.82 -1.37
N GLN A 44 10.43 -6.63 -2.17
CA GLN A 44 11.36 -5.51 -1.99
C GLN A 44 10.65 -4.16 -2.12
N LYS A 45 9.79 -4.00 -3.12
CA LYS A 45 8.96 -2.79 -3.27
C LYS A 45 8.05 -2.57 -2.06
N ALA A 46 7.39 -3.62 -1.59
CA ALA A 46 6.50 -3.54 -0.43
C ALA A 46 7.25 -3.17 0.87
N MET A 47 8.45 -3.71 1.08
CA MET A 47 9.27 -3.34 2.24
C MET A 47 9.65 -1.85 2.19
N LEU A 48 10.09 -1.34 1.04
CA LEU A 48 10.40 0.08 0.87
C LEU A 48 9.16 0.96 1.05
N LEU A 49 8.01 0.57 0.48
CA LEU A 49 6.75 1.30 0.66
C LEU A 49 6.28 1.29 2.12
N ARG A 50 6.51 0.19 2.84
CA ARG A 50 6.24 0.12 4.28
C ARG A 50 7.08 1.12 5.05
N ASP A 51 8.38 1.18 4.81
CA ASP A 51 9.27 2.15 5.46
C ASP A 51 8.82 3.59 5.19
N LEU A 52 8.38 3.89 3.96
CA LEU A 52 7.79 5.19 3.63
C LEU A 52 6.47 5.44 4.37
N GLY A 53 5.60 4.42 4.42
CA GLY A 53 4.33 4.48 5.14
C GLY A 53 4.51 4.81 6.62
N GLU A 54 5.50 4.19 7.27
CA GLU A 54 5.85 4.44 8.66
C GLU A 54 6.52 5.81 8.84
N LYS A 55 7.52 6.15 8.01
CA LYS A 55 8.26 7.42 8.09
C LYS A 55 7.38 8.65 7.90
N TYR A 56 6.44 8.58 6.95
CA TYR A 56 5.54 9.69 6.61
C TYR A 56 4.14 9.53 7.19
N ARG A 57 3.92 8.52 8.04
CA ARG A 57 2.66 8.27 8.76
C ARG A 57 1.44 8.15 7.84
N LEU A 58 1.64 7.48 6.70
CA LEU A 58 0.64 7.43 5.63
C LEU A 58 -0.64 6.65 6.00
N SER A 59 -0.64 5.91 7.11
CA SER A 59 -1.80 5.19 7.62
C SER A 59 -2.50 5.87 8.80
N GLU A 60 -2.04 7.05 9.26
CA GLU A 60 -2.64 7.75 10.41
C GLU A 60 -3.92 8.52 10.02
N ASP A 61 -4.07 8.88 8.74
CA ASP A 61 -5.24 9.58 8.21
C ASP A 61 -5.57 9.06 6.79
N ASP A 62 -6.87 8.89 6.52
CA ASP A 62 -7.38 8.28 5.28
C ASP A 62 -6.92 9.00 4.00
N LEU A 63 -6.62 10.31 4.07
CA LEU A 63 -6.21 11.14 2.94
C LEU A 63 -4.69 11.31 2.85
N SER A 64 -3.93 10.87 3.87
CA SER A 64 -2.46 10.99 3.89
C SER A 64 -1.77 10.40 2.65
N PRO A 65 -2.13 9.20 2.15
CA PRO A 65 -1.52 8.64 0.94
C PRO A 65 -1.75 9.50 -0.31
N LEU A 66 -2.95 10.08 -0.42
CA LEU A 66 -3.32 10.96 -1.53
C LEU A 66 -2.54 12.28 -1.45
N TYR A 67 -2.47 12.90 -0.28
CA TYR A 67 -1.69 14.13 -0.08
C TYR A 67 -0.19 13.90 -0.28
N PHE A 68 0.33 12.73 0.13
CA PHE A 68 1.70 12.36 -0.14
C PHE A 68 1.97 12.24 -1.64
N GLN A 69 1.04 11.65 -2.41
CA GLN A 69 1.14 11.63 -3.87
C GLN A 69 1.13 13.04 -4.47
N MET A 70 0.27 13.94 -3.97
CA MET A 70 0.24 15.34 -4.40
C MET A 70 1.57 16.05 -4.14
N ALA A 71 2.15 15.85 -2.95
CA ALA A 71 3.45 16.40 -2.58
C ALA A 71 4.57 15.88 -3.51
N CYS A 72 4.60 14.58 -3.81
CA CYS A 72 5.55 13.97 -4.75
C CYS A 72 5.43 14.54 -6.18
N LYS A 73 4.23 14.98 -6.57
CA LYS A 73 3.96 15.64 -7.87
C LYS A 73 4.24 17.15 -7.86
N GLY A 74 4.67 17.72 -6.73
CA GLY A 74 4.85 19.17 -6.57
C GLY A 74 3.54 19.96 -6.63
N MET A 75 2.40 19.32 -6.31
CA MET A 75 1.10 19.98 -6.26
C MET A 75 0.91 20.71 -4.92
N GLY A 76 0.06 21.74 -4.92
CA GLY A 76 -0.33 22.44 -3.70
C GLY A 76 -1.12 21.52 -2.76
N LEU A 77 -0.77 21.54 -1.47
CA LEU A 77 -1.46 20.77 -0.42
C LEU A 77 -2.56 21.62 0.25
N PRO A 78 -3.58 21.00 0.85
CA PRO A 78 -4.55 21.71 1.68
C PRO A 78 -3.89 22.37 2.90
N ASP A 79 -4.54 23.40 3.43
CA ASP A 79 -4.09 24.12 4.61
C ASP A 79 -3.92 23.17 5.81
N GLY A 80 -2.81 23.32 6.53
CA GLY A 80 -2.50 22.52 7.72
C GLY A 80 -1.88 21.15 7.42
N VAL A 81 -1.81 20.72 6.15
CA VAL A 81 -1.12 19.49 5.74
C VAL A 81 0.31 19.82 5.34
N SER A 82 1.28 19.18 5.97
CA SER A 82 2.67 19.24 5.53
C SER A 82 3.39 17.92 5.78
N PHE A 83 4.35 17.62 4.92
CA PHE A 83 5.25 16.49 5.08
C PHE A 83 6.67 17.01 5.38
N PRO A 84 7.49 16.23 6.11
CA PRO A 84 8.94 16.44 6.08
C PRO A 84 9.46 16.46 4.64
N ALA A 85 10.64 17.03 4.42
CA ALA A 85 11.26 17.06 3.10
C ALA A 85 11.24 15.67 2.45
N ILE A 86 10.67 15.61 1.25
CA ILE A 86 10.60 14.40 0.41
C ILE A 86 11.69 14.55 -0.64
N ASP A 87 12.66 13.65 -0.62
CA ASP A 87 13.72 13.64 -1.63
C ASP A 87 13.19 13.15 -2.99
N ILE A 88 13.99 13.37 -4.03
CA ILE A 88 13.59 13.07 -5.41
C ILE A 88 13.48 11.56 -5.64
N GLU A 89 14.31 10.76 -4.99
CA GLU A 89 14.32 9.30 -5.07
C GLU A 89 13.06 8.69 -4.46
N VAL A 90 12.63 9.17 -3.29
CA VAL A 90 11.38 8.77 -2.63
C VAL A 90 10.18 9.15 -3.49
N SER A 91 10.19 10.38 -4.03
CA SER A 91 9.11 10.86 -4.91
C SER A 91 9.01 9.99 -6.17
N ALA A 92 10.14 9.71 -6.82
CA ALA A 92 10.19 8.88 -8.02
C ALA A 92 9.77 7.44 -7.73
N PHE A 93 10.23 6.85 -6.63
CA PHE A 93 9.87 5.49 -6.22
C PHE A 93 8.37 5.37 -5.93
N TRP A 94 7.81 6.28 -5.15
CA TRP A 94 6.37 6.31 -4.86
C TRP A 94 5.55 6.40 -6.15
N LEU A 95 5.87 7.35 -7.03
CA LEU A 95 5.14 7.56 -8.27
C LEU A 95 5.28 6.37 -9.24
N LEU A 96 6.45 5.73 -9.30
CA LEU A 96 6.65 4.50 -10.05
C LEU A 96 5.72 3.39 -9.54
N CYS A 97 5.72 3.14 -8.24
CA CYS A 97 4.87 2.12 -7.62
C CYS A 97 3.38 2.37 -7.85
N VAL A 98 2.93 3.62 -7.69
CA VAL A 98 1.54 4.01 -7.94
C VAL A 98 1.17 3.82 -9.40
N GLY A 99 2.05 4.16 -10.34
CA GLY A 99 1.78 4.00 -11.77
C GLY A 99 1.80 2.55 -12.24
N GLU A 100 2.68 1.70 -11.71
CA GLU A 100 2.66 0.26 -12.00
C GLU A 100 1.34 -0.41 -11.59
N LEU A 101 0.72 0.08 -10.52
CA LEU A 101 -0.56 -0.44 -10.01
C LEU A 101 -1.78 0.28 -10.62
N GLY A 102 -1.58 1.36 -11.38
CA GLY A 102 -2.64 2.18 -11.95
C GLY A 102 -3.51 2.85 -10.88
N LEU A 103 -2.89 3.37 -9.82
CA LEU A 103 -3.55 3.99 -8.67
C LEU A 103 -3.49 5.53 -8.69
N GLU A 104 -3.20 6.16 -9.83
CA GLU A 104 -3.08 7.61 -9.89
C GLU A 104 -4.40 8.32 -9.54
N GLY A 105 -4.39 9.09 -8.43
CA GLY A 105 -5.57 9.82 -7.97
C GLY A 105 -6.65 8.93 -7.34
N ASP A 106 -6.39 7.63 -7.17
CA ASP A 106 -7.29 6.69 -6.51
C ASP A 106 -7.02 6.68 -5.00
N GLY A 107 -7.63 7.61 -4.26
CA GLY A 107 -7.41 7.76 -2.81
C GLY A 107 -7.64 6.46 -2.02
N ASP A 108 -8.75 5.76 -2.28
CA ASP A 108 -9.07 4.49 -1.62
C ASP A 108 -8.04 3.40 -1.96
N GLY A 109 -7.62 3.33 -3.22
CA GLY A 109 -6.60 2.38 -3.66
C GLY A 109 -5.22 2.66 -3.07
N LEU A 110 -4.83 3.93 -2.97
CA LEU A 110 -3.57 4.34 -2.31
C LEU A 110 -3.59 4.01 -0.82
N LEU A 111 -4.72 4.26 -0.14
CA LEU A 111 -4.89 3.89 1.26
C LEU A 111 -4.83 2.38 1.46
N ALA A 112 -5.51 1.61 0.61
CA ALA A 112 -5.44 0.16 0.64
C ALA A 112 -4.02 -0.37 0.37
N LEU A 113 -3.27 0.22 -0.57
CA LEU A 113 -1.87 -0.12 -0.81
C LEU A 113 -1.02 0.06 0.45
N VAL A 114 -1.13 1.22 1.12
CA VAL A 114 -0.40 1.52 2.36
C VAL A 114 -0.75 0.48 3.44
N HIS A 115 -2.03 0.17 3.62
CA HIS A 115 -2.44 -0.85 4.59
C HIS A 115 -1.95 -2.25 4.23
N ILE A 116 -1.96 -2.64 2.94
CA ILE A 116 -1.43 -3.92 2.47
C ILE A 116 0.04 -4.05 2.83
N VAL A 117 0.88 -3.06 2.50
CA VAL A 117 2.33 -3.17 2.70
C VAL A 117 2.74 -3.04 4.17
N THR A 118 1.98 -2.29 4.98
CA THR A 118 2.26 -2.13 6.42
C THR A 118 1.68 -3.26 7.27
N GLY A 119 0.50 -3.78 6.94
CA GLY A 119 -0.21 -4.80 7.74
C GLY A 119 -0.05 -6.24 7.24
N TRP A 120 0.08 -6.43 5.91
CA TRP A 120 0.17 -7.74 5.24
C TRP A 120 1.43 -7.87 4.37
N GLY A 121 2.45 -7.04 4.63
CA GLY A 121 3.72 -7.08 3.94
C GLY A 121 4.47 -8.41 4.10
N PRO A 122 5.58 -8.61 3.37
CA PRO A 122 6.36 -9.86 3.38
C PRO A 122 6.80 -10.33 4.77
N ASP A 123 7.06 -9.38 5.68
CA ASP A 123 7.51 -9.65 7.06
C ASP A 123 6.37 -9.55 8.09
N ALA A 124 5.11 -9.48 7.65
CA ALA A 124 3.99 -9.52 8.57
C ALA A 124 4.02 -10.85 9.34
N PRO A 125 3.82 -10.84 10.68
CA PRO A 125 3.81 -12.07 11.44
C PRO A 125 2.74 -13.00 10.87
N SER A 126 3.16 -14.13 10.32
CA SER A 126 2.23 -15.12 9.77
C SER A 126 1.30 -15.56 10.90
N SER A 127 0.00 -15.28 10.77
CA SER A 127 -1.05 -15.84 11.59
C SER A 127 -1.20 -17.34 11.27
N GLY A 128 -0.18 -18.12 11.64
CA GLY A 128 0.00 -19.49 11.21
C GLY A 128 0.92 -20.26 12.14
N LYS A 129 0.58 -20.33 13.43
CA LYS A 129 1.00 -21.49 14.23
C LYS A 129 0.22 -22.69 13.70
N ARG A 130 0.87 -23.53 12.88
CA ARG A 130 0.50 -24.95 12.80
C ARG A 130 0.71 -25.53 14.19
N VAL A 131 -0.39 -25.86 14.85
CA VAL A 131 -0.36 -26.82 15.94
C VAL A 131 -0.37 -28.18 15.24
N GLU A 132 0.78 -28.84 15.19
CA GLU A 132 0.84 -30.30 15.00
C GLU A 132 0.38 -31.00 16.28
#